data_AF-A0A6B2S933-F1
#
_entry.id   AF-A0A6B2S933-F1
#
_cell.length_a   1.000
_cell.length_b   1.000
_cell.length_c   1.000
_cell.angle_alpha   90.00
_cell.angle_beta   90.00
_cell.angle_gamma   90.00
#
_symmetry.space_group_name_H-M   'P 1'
#
loop_
_entity.id
_entity.type
_entity.pdbx_description
1 polymer ?
#
loop_
_entity_poly.entity_id
_entity_poly.type
_entity_poly.pdbx_seq_one_letter_code
_entity_poly.pdbx_strand_id
1 'polypeptide(L)'
;SGPVHTMLAHARAHGSRYGESVAAHLDAFGDTATAARRLNVHPNTLRYRLRRAGELFGVDLADPAVRLLADVGLRLGRLTG
;
A
#
# COMPACT_ATOMS: atom_id res chain seq x y z
N SER A 1 -11.91 -11.49 6.68
CA SER A 1 -10.49 -11.83 6.77
C SER A 1 -9.94 -11.97 5.36
N GLY A 2 -9.12 -11.04 4.90
CA GLY A 2 -8.61 -11.03 3.53
C GLY A 2 -7.30 -10.25 3.43
N PRO A 3 -6.58 -10.33 2.29
CA PRO A 3 -5.21 -9.83 2.15
C PRO A 3 -5.02 -8.37 2.60
N VAL A 4 -5.93 -7.51 2.15
CA VAL A 4 -5.96 -6.09 2.49
C VAL A 4 -6.19 -5.86 3.99
N HIS A 5 -7.05 -6.66 4.63
CA HIS A 5 -7.33 -6.52 6.06
C HIS A 5 -6.08 -6.77 6.92
N THR A 6 -5.30 -7.80 6.57
CA THR A 6 -4.05 -8.13 7.27
C THR A 6 -3.01 -7.01 7.14
N MET A 7 -2.87 -6.44 5.94
CA MET A 7 -2.00 -5.29 5.71
C MET A 7 -2.42 -4.08 6.57
N LEU A 8 -3.72 -3.79 6.64
CA LEU A 8 -4.26 -2.67 7.42
C LEU A 8 -4.12 -2.87 8.93
N ALA A 9 -4.35 -4.08 9.42
CA ALA A 9 -4.14 -4.43 10.83
C ALA A 9 -2.67 -4.23 11.21
N HIS A 10 -1.73 -4.68 10.36
CA HIS A 10 -0.31 -4.44 10.57
C HIS A 10 0.05 -2.96 10.50
N ALA A 11 -0.52 -2.20 9.55
CA ALA A 11 -0.27 -0.77 9.43
C ALA A 11 -0.70 0.01 10.67
N ARG A 12 -1.88 -0.30 11.24
CA ARG A 12 -2.37 0.31 12.48
C ARG A 12 -1.51 -0.02 13.69
N ALA A 13 -1.03 -1.26 13.79
CA ALA A 13 -0.25 -1.69 14.94
C ALA A 13 1.21 -1.20 14.94
N HIS A 14 1.81 -0.94 13.76
CA HIS A 14 3.26 -0.73 13.66
C HIS A 14 3.69 0.47 12.80
N GLY A 15 2.78 1.29 12.25
CA GLY A 15 3.16 2.37 11.33
C GLY A 15 3.90 1.83 10.10
N SER A 16 3.24 0.94 9.36
CA SER A 16 3.91 0.15 8.31
C SER A 16 4.28 1.00 7.09
N ARG A 17 5.59 1.18 6.87
CA ARG A 17 6.17 1.68 5.61
C ARG A 17 5.62 1.02 4.34
N TYR A 18 5.06 -0.20 4.45
CA TYR A 18 4.42 -0.90 3.33
C TYR A 18 3.03 -0.36 3.05
N GLY A 19 2.22 -0.09 4.07
CA GLY A 19 0.91 0.54 3.93
C GLY A 19 1.03 1.94 3.31
N GLU A 20 2.01 2.73 3.74
CA GLU A 20 2.31 4.04 3.13
C GLU A 20 2.75 3.92 1.67
N SER A 21 3.59 2.93 1.36
CA SER A 21 4.05 2.67 -0.01
C SER A 21 2.89 2.30 -0.94
N VAL A 22 1.99 1.42 -0.47
CA VAL A 22 0.78 1.04 -1.22
C VAL A 22 -0.11 2.26 -1.38
N ALA A 23 -0.40 3.00 -0.30
CA ALA A 23 -1.25 4.19 -0.39
C ALA A 23 -0.72 5.23 -1.38
N ALA A 24 0.58 5.57 -1.31
CA ALA A 24 1.18 6.54 -2.21
C ALA A 24 1.17 6.06 -3.67
N HIS A 25 1.32 4.75 -3.91
CA HIS A 25 1.22 4.16 -5.24
C HIS A 25 -0.20 4.24 -5.80
N LEU A 26 -1.21 3.98 -4.97
CA LEU A 26 -2.63 4.11 -5.33
C LEU A 26 -3.03 5.56 -5.58
N ASP A 27 -2.60 6.49 -4.72
CA ASP A 27 -2.80 7.94 -4.87
C ASP A 27 -2.07 8.52 -6.11
N ALA A 28 -1.12 7.77 -6.68
CA ALA A 28 -0.43 8.09 -7.93
C ALA A 28 -0.97 7.29 -9.13
N PHE A 29 -2.13 6.63 -9.00
CA PHE A 29 -2.74 5.81 -10.04
C PHE A 29 -1.80 4.71 -10.60
N GLY A 30 -0.93 4.17 -9.75
CA GLY A 30 0.05 3.15 -10.14
C GLY A 30 1.38 3.71 -10.70
N ASP A 31 1.54 5.03 -10.79
CA ASP A 31 2.83 5.62 -11.18
C ASP A 31 3.84 5.51 -10.03
N THR A 32 4.74 4.54 -10.18
CA THR A 32 5.83 4.29 -9.23
C THR A 32 6.80 5.46 -9.13
N ALA A 33 7.10 6.16 -10.21
CA ALA A 33 8.03 7.29 -10.17
C ALA A 33 7.43 8.46 -9.38
N THR A 34 6.17 8.78 -9.64
CA THR A 34 5.46 9.83 -8.89
C THR A 34 5.28 9.47 -7.42
N ALA A 35 4.88 8.24 -7.11
CA ALA A 35 4.76 7.77 -5.73
C ALA A 35 6.10 7.78 -4.98
N ALA A 36 7.19 7.35 -5.63
CA ALA A 36 8.51 7.34 -5.02
C ALA A 36 9.02 8.74 -4.69
N ARG A 37 8.79 9.72 -5.60
CA ARG A 37 9.09 11.13 -5.33
C ARG A 37 8.29 11.67 -4.15
N ARG A 38 6.98 11.38 -4.07
CA ARG A 38 6.13 11.82 -2.95
C ARG A 38 6.60 11.28 -1.60
N LEU A 39 7.14 10.06 -1.57
CA LEU A 39 7.68 9.43 -0.37
C LEU A 39 9.15 9.75 -0.10
N ASN A 40 9.81 10.55 -0.95
CA ASN A 40 11.24 10.82 -0.90
C ASN A 40 12.10 9.53 -0.83
N VAL A 41 11.77 8.54 -1.66
CA VAL A 41 12.53 7.29 -1.78
C VAL A 41 12.92 7.02 -3.23
N HIS A 42 13.92 6.19 -3.44
CA HIS A 42 14.27 5.74 -4.79
C HIS A 42 13.17 4.83 -5.38
N PRO A 43 12.86 4.92 -6.68
CA PRO A 43 11.83 4.07 -7.32
C PRO A 43 12.04 2.55 -7.12
N ASN A 44 13.29 2.08 -7.09
CA ASN A 44 13.58 0.67 -6.79
C ASN A 44 13.18 0.28 -5.36
N THR A 45 13.41 1.18 -4.40
CA THR A 45 12.99 0.96 -3.01
C THR A 45 11.47 0.87 -2.92
N LEU A 46 10.74 1.72 -3.66
CA LEU A 46 9.28 1.64 -3.71
C LEU A 46 8.81 0.31 -4.33
N ARG A 47 9.33 -0.09 -5.50
CA ARG A 47 9.01 -1.39 -6.13
C ARG A 47 9.28 -2.56 -5.19
N TYR A 48 10.41 -2.54 -4.50
CA TYR A 48 10.73 -3.53 -3.48
C TYR A 48 9.68 -3.57 -2.38
N ARG A 49 9.28 -2.41 -1.84
CA ARG A 49 8.26 -2.34 -0.77
C ARG A 49 6.89 -2.83 -1.25
N LEU A 50 6.49 -2.50 -2.49
CA LEU A 50 5.21 -2.97 -3.07
C LEU A 50 5.22 -4.48 -3.27
N ARG A 51 6.29 -5.05 -3.86
CA ARG A 51 6.46 -6.51 -3.98
C ARG A 51 6.40 -7.17 -2.61
N ARG A 52 7.12 -6.61 -1.63
CA ARG A 52 7.16 -7.17 -0.28
C ARG A 52 5.82 -7.08 0.43
N ALA A 53 5.01 -6.04 0.17
CA ALA A 53 3.63 -5.95 0.66
C ALA A 53 2.76 -7.07 0.07
N GLY A 54 2.93 -7.38 -1.22
CA GLY A 54 2.29 -8.52 -1.86
C GLY A 54 2.67 -9.85 -1.20
N GLU A 55 3.95 -10.08 -0.94
CA GLU A 55 4.45 -11.31 -0.29
C GLU A 55 3.98 -11.47 1.16
N LEU A 56 4.02 -10.38 1.95
CA LEU A 56 3.71 -10.45 3.37
C LEU A 56 2.21 -10.48 3.65
N PHE A 57 1.41 -9.85 2.80
CA PHE A 57 -0.01 -9.63 3.08
C PHE A 57 -0.94 -10.18 2.00
N GLY A 58 -0.42 -10.70 0.88
CA GLY A 58 -1.22 -11.19 -0.25
C GLY A 58 -1.83 -10.07 -1.09
N VAL A 59 -1.31 -8.84 -1.00
CA VAL A 59 -1.84 -7.67 -1.72
C VAL A 59 -1.28 -7.64 -3.13
N ASP A 60 -2.02 -8.20 -4.09
CA ASP A 60 -1.73 -8.08 -5.51
C ASP A 60 -2.37 -6.81 -6.09
N LEU A 61 -1.56 -5.80 -6.39
CA LEU A 61 -2.04 -4.53 -6.97
C LEU A 61 -2.30 -4.59 -8.48
N ALA A 62 -1.99 -5.71 -9.14
CA ALA A 62 -2.39 -5.96 -10.52
C ALA A 62 -3.87 -6.36 -10.61
N ASP A 63 -4.45 -6.92 -9.54
CA ASP A 63 -5.87 -7.21 -9.45
C ASP A 63 -6.65 -5.91 -9.13
N PRO A 64 -7.57 -5.47 -10.01
CA PRO A 64 -8.34 -4.24 -9.81
C PRO A 64 -9.25 -4.29 -8.57
N ALA A 65 -9.77 -5.46 -8.18
CA ALA A 65 -10.61 -5.62 -7.00
C ALA A 65 -9.78 -5.47 -5.72
N VAL A 66 -8.59 -6.10 -5.67
CA VAL A 66 -7.64 -5.93 -4.55
C VAL A 66 -7.19 -4.48 -4.45
N ARG A 67 -6.90 -3.84 -5.59
CA ARG A 67 -6.52 -2.43 -5.66
C ARG A 67 -7.59 -1.50 -5.05
N LEU A 68 -8.86 -1.71 -5.44
CA LEU A 68 -9.99 -0.95 -4.90
C LEU A 68 -10.14 -1.15 -3.38
N LEU A 69 -10.11 -2.41 -2.93
CA LEU A 69 -10.25 -2.73 -1.51
C LEU A 69 -9.10 -2.12 -0.69
N ALA A 70 -7.87 -2.15 -1.20
CA ALA A 70 -6.71 -1.53 -0.57
C ALA A 70 -6.88 -0.02 -0.43
N ASP A 71 -7.29 0.68 -1.50
CA ASP A 71 -7.50 2.13 -1.47
C ASP A 71 -8.57 2.53 -0.44
N VAL A 72 -9.76 1.91 -0.51
CA VAL A 72 -10.85 2.16 0.44
C VAL A 72 -10.41 1.87 1.87
N GLY A 73 -9.78 0.72 2.10
CA GLY A 73 -9.37 0.30 3.43
C GLY A 73 -8.29 1.21 4.04
N LEU A 74 -7.34 1.69 3.23
CA LEU A 74 -6.31 2.65 3.67
C LEU A 74 -6.92 4.02 3.99
N ARG A 75 -7.87 4.51 3.18
CA ARG A 75 -8.60 5.77 3.45
C ARG A 75 -9.42 5.68 4.73
N LEU A 76 -10.18 4.61 4.92
CA LEU A 76 -10.93 4.37 6.15
C LEU A 76 -10.00 4.31 7.36
N GLY A 77 -8.84 3.65 7.24
CA GLY A 77 -7.85 3.58 8.30
C GLY A 77 -7.29 4.94 8.74
N ARG A 78 -7.19 5.92 7.83
CA ARG A 78 -6.78 7.30 8.16
C ARG A 78 -7.89 8.13 8.82
N LEU A 79 -9.16 7.83 8.52
CA LEU A 79 -10.31 8.53 9.10
C LEU A 79 -10.63 8.08 10.53
N THR A 80 -10.32 6.82 10.85
CA THR A 80 -10.61 6.19 12.15
C THR A 80 -9.39 6.12 13.07
N GLY A 81 -8.28 6.74 12.69
CA GLY A 81 -7.00 6.71 13.40
C GLY A 81 -6.78 7.98 14.20
#